data_AF-A0A2D9KZ98-F1
#
_entry.id   AF-A0A2D9KZ98-F1
#
_cell.length_a   1.000
_cell.length_b   1.000
_cell.length_c   1.000
_cell.angle_alpha   90.00
_cell.angle_beta   90.00
_cell.angle_gamma   90.00
#
_symmetry.space_group_name_H-M   'P 1'
#
loop_
_entity.id
_entity.type
_entity.pdbx_description
1 polymer ?
#
loop_
_entity_poly.entity_id
_entity_poly.type
_entity_poly.pdbx_seq_one_letter_code
_entity_poly.pdbx_strand_id
1 'polypeptide(L)'
;MEKDEDTYIALKMMAETIDLSSRNDNDEIIGLEYYVNFNVLTDDELTELIQLWDQKLTTCQKEKLASQFTVIQVFGLIGLAMLIAWLSGGIAGAIASMIGVVGMIAMIEDKRVKKAKRNLKDAEKVCNKLHSYAR
;
A
#
# COMPACT_ATOMS: atom_id res chain seq x y z
N MET A 1 6.28 -10.60 32.31
CA MET A 1 7.00 -11.08 31.10
C MET A 1 5.97 -11.77 30.22
N GLU A 2 5.07 -10.99 29.64
CA GLU A 2 3.88 -11.48 28.89
C GLU A 2 3.68 -10.66 27.60
N LYS A 3 4.69 -9.86 27.21
CA LYS A 3 4.60 -8.88 26.12
C LYS A 3 5.28 -9.35 24.83
N ASP A 4 6.17 -10.33 24.91
CA ASP A 4 7.09 -10.66 23.81
C ASP A 4 6.45 -11.64 22.79
N GLU A 5 5.64 -12.58 23.25
CA GLU A 5 4.90 -13.55 22.41
C GLU A 5 3.83 -12.84 21.55
N ASP A 6 3.21 -11.79 22.09
CA ASP A 6 2.24 -10.96 21.38
C ASP A 6 2.83 -10.27 20.14
N THR A 7 4.14 -10.00 20.12
CA THR A 7 4.78 -9.26 19.02
C THR A 7 5.00 -10.12 17.80
N TYR A 8 5.49 -11.34 17.99
CA TYR A 8 5.59 -12.33 16.92
C TYR A 8 4.21 -12.60 16.33
N ILE A 9 3.22 -12.86 17.20
CA ILE A 9 1.84 -13.14 16.80
C ILE A 9 1.24 -11.96 16.03
N ALA A 10 1.42 -10.71 16.50
CA ALA A 10 0.90 -9.52 15.83
C ALA A 10 1.57 -9.26 14.46
N LEU A 11 2.90 -9.38 14.37
CA LEU A 11 3.63 -9.20 13.11
C LEU A 11 3.28 -10.30 12.10
N LYS A 12 3.16 -11.55 12.56
CA LYS A 12 2.76 -12.69 11.74
C LYS A 12 1.33 -12.57 11.24
N MET A 13 0.35 -12.37 12.14
CA MET A 13 -1.05 -12.21 11.75
C MET A 13 -1.23 -11.11 10.71
N MET A 14 -0.52 -9.99 10.86
CA MET A 14 -0.60 -8.92 9.87
C MET A 14 0.09 -9.26 8.57
N ALA A 15 1.25 -9.92 8.59
CA ALA A 15 1.91 -10.32 7.36
C ALA A 15 1.08 -11.36 6.57
N GLU A 16 0.34 -12.22 7.27
CA GLU A 16 -0.58 -13.21 6.68
C GLU A 16 -1.92 -12.61 6.22
N THR A 17 -2.32 -11.48 6.80
CA THR A 17 -3.57 -10.82 6.43
C THR A 17 -3.48 -10.26 5.00
N ILE A 18 -4.54 -10.48 4.22
CA ILE A 18 -4.67 -10.00 2.82
C ILE A 18 -4.67 -8.46 2.76
N ASP A 19 -5.02 -7.79 3.86
CA ASP A 19 -4.91 -6.34 3.98
C ASP A 19 -3.45 -5.91 3.85
N LEU A 20 -3.24 -4.96 2.94
CA LEU A 20 -1.94 -4.39 2.62
C LEU A 20 -1.53 -3.34 3.67
N SER A 21 -2.29 -3.21 4.76
CA SER A 21 -1.99 -2.38 5.91
C SER A 21 -0.82 -2.97 6.71
N SER A 22 0.15 -2.13 7.02
CA SER A 22 1.26 -2.40 7.94
C SER A 22 1.05 -1.77 9.32
N ARG A 23 -0.17 -1.26 9.56
CA ARG A 23 -0.57 -0.50 10.73
C ARG A 23 -1.81 -1.15 11.36
N ASN A 24 -1.94 -1.06 12.68
CA ASN A 24 -3.14 -1.53 13.38
C ASN A 24 -4.32 -0.55 13.21
N ASP A 25 -5.44 -0.87 13.84
CA ASP A 25 -6.65 -0.02 13.85
C ASP A 25 -6.40 1.39 14.44
N ASN A 26 -5.34 1.57 15.23
CA ASN A 26 -4.92 2.85 15.81
C ASN A 26 -3.92 3.62 14.92
N ASP A 27 -3.68 3.17 13.69
CA ASP A 27 -2.71 3.74 12.76
C ASP A 27 -1.27 3.73 13.31
N GLU A 28 -0.92 2.83 14.22
CA GLU A 28 0.45 2.65 14.70
C GLU A 28 1.20 1.62 13.83
N ILE A 29 2.48 1.89 13.54
CA ILE A 29 3.33 0.89 12.86
C ILE A 29 3.56 -0.24 13.86
N ILE A 30 3.00 -1.41 13.56
CA ILE A 30 2.92 -2.51 14.52
C ILE A 30 4.32 -2.99 14.90
N GLY A 31 4.53 -3.17 16.22
CA GLY A 31 5.69 -3.85 16.81
C GLY A 31 7.03 -3.11 16.70
N LEU A 32 7.17 -2.16 15.78
CA LEU A 32 8.45 -1.53 15.46
C LEU A 32 8.87 -0.47 16.50
N GLU A 33 7.88 0.20 17.11
CA GLU A 33 8.08 1.26 18.11
C GLU A 33 8.09 0.71 19.54
N TYR A 34 7.48 -0.45 19.76
CA TYR A 34 7.31 -1.05 21.09
C TYR A 34 8.35 -2.13 21.42
N TYR A 35 8.96 -2.78 20.42
CA TYR A 35 9.88 -3.90 20.63
C TYR A 35 11.23 -3.61 19.96
N VAL A 36 12.15 -3.13 20.79
CA VAL A 36 13.56 -2.86 20.45
C VAL A 36 14.41 -4.14 20.49
N ASN A 37 13.86 -5.25 21.03
CA ASN A 37 14.59 -6.49 21.24
C ASN A 37 14.02 -7.66 20.41
N PHE A 38 14.32 -7.66 19.11
CA PHE A 38 14.14 -8.88 18.29
C PHE A 38 15.11 -10.01 18.71
N ASN A 39 16.07 -9.74 19.61
CA ASN A 39 17.01 -10.72 20.20
C ASN A 39 16.35 -11.84 21.02
N VAL A 40 15.05 -11.77 21.28
CA VAL A 40 14.29 -12.79 22.04
C VAL A 40 13.63 -13.82 21.11
N LEU A 41 13.50 -13.50 19.82
CA LEU A 41 12.98 -14.44 18.82
C LEU A 41 14.02 -15.51 18.50
N THR A 42 13.55 -16.71 18.23
CA THR A 42 14.39 -17.77 17.67
C THR A 42 14.76 -17.46 16.22
N ASP A 43 15.88 -18.01 15.74
CA ASP A 43 16.32 -17.83 14.35
C ASP A 43 15.26 -18.31 13.34
N ASP A 44 14.49 -19.34 13.70
CA ASP A 44 13.39 -19.88 12.89
C ASP A 44 12.21 -18.89 12.79
N GLU A 45 11.77 -18.32 13.92
CA GLU A 45 10.68 -17.32 13.95
C GLU A 45 11.09 -16.02 13.23
N LEU A 46 12.34 -15.60 13.38
CA LEU A 46 12.88 -14.43 12.69
C LEU A 46 12.90 -14.66 11.17
N THR A 47 13.32 -15.85 10.73
CA THR A 47 13.37 -16.21 9.31
C THR A 47 11.95 -16.27 8.71
N GLU A 48 10.99 -16.85 9.41
CA GLU A 48 9.59 -16.89 8.98
C GLU A 48 9.00 -15.48 8.85
N LEU A 49 9.23 -14.62 9.84
CA LEU A 49 8.78 -13.22 9.79
C LEU A 49 9.39 -12.48 8.60
N ILE A 50 10.68 -12.66 8.33
CA ILE A 50 11.34 -12.03 7.17
C ILE A 50 10.66 -12.47 5.86
N GLN A 51 10.40 -13.75 5.67
CA GLN A 51 9.74 -14.26 4.46
C GLN A 51 8.34 -13.68 4.27
N LEU A 52 7.53 -13.67 5.34
CA LEU A 52 6.16 -13.16 5.30
C LEU A 52 6.14 -11.65 4.99
N TRP A 53 7.02 -10.87 5.61
CA TRP A 53 7.08 -9.43 5.39
C TRP A 53 7.66 -9.05 4.03
N ASP A 54 8.59 -9.84 3.48
CA ASP A 54 9.11 -9.64 2.12
C ASP A 54 8.04 -9.94 1.04
N GLN A 55 7.25 -11.00 1.26
CA GLN A 55 6.09 -11.30 0.42
C GLN A 55 5.04 -10.18 0.48
N LYS A 56 4.76 -9.67 1.68
CA LYS A 56 3.84 -8.53 1.86
C LYS A 56 4.38 -7.26 1.22
N LEU A 57 5.67 -6.98 1.34
CA LEU A 57 6.34 -5.84 0.69
C LEU A 57 6.17 -5.90 -0.83
N THR A 58 6.46 -7.06 -1.44
CA THR A 58 6.28 -7.28 -2.88
C THR A 58 4.82 -7.06 -3.31
N THR A 59 3.87 -7.48 -2.48
CA THR A 59 2.44 -7.28 -2.77
C THR A 59 2.04 -5.81 -2.67
N CYS A 60 2.53 -5.08 -1.66
CA CYS A 60 2.33 -3.63 -1.53
C CYS A 60 2.94 -2.85 -2.71
N GLN A 61 4.09 -3.29 -3.23
CA GLN A 61 4.71 -2.69 -4.42
C GLN A 61 3.81 -2.86 -5.66
N LYS A 62 3.25 -4.06 -5.86
CA LYS A 62 2.31 -4.33 -6.95
C LYS A 62 1.05 -3.48 -6.83
N GLU A 63 0.49 -3.33 -5.63
CA GLU A 63 -0.70 -2.49 -5.42
C GLU A 63 -0.42 -1.01 -5.73
N LYS A 64 0.71 -0.48 -5.29
CA LYS A 64 1.12 0.89 -5.63
C LYS A 64 1.23 1.08 -7.15
N LEU A 65 1.86 0.14 -7.85
CA LEU A 65 1.98 0.18 -9.32
C LEU A 65 0.62 0.10 -10.01
N ALA A 66 -0.24 -0.82 -9.57
CA ALA A 66 -1.60 -0.97 -10.10
C ALA A 66 -2.41 0.32 -9.91
N SER A 67 -2.34 0.93 -8.71
CA SER A 67 -3.01 2.18 -8.41
C SER A 67 -2.49 3.36 -9.24
N GLN A 68 -1.18 3.42 -9.53
CA GLN A 68 -0.61 4.43 -10.42
C GLN A 68 -1.00 4.21 -11.89
N PHE A 69 -1.08 2.95 -12.32
CA PHE A 69 -1.46 2.62 -13.69
C PHE A 69 -2.94 2.92 -13.97
N THR A 70 -3.82 2.76 -12.98
CA THR A 70 -5.25 3.07 -13.12
C THR A 70 -5.47 4.55 -13.44
N VAL A 71 -4.71 5.44 -12.78
CA VAL A 71 -4.70 6.89 -13.05
C VAL A 71 -4.36 7.17 -14.52
N ILE A 72 -3.29 6.55 -15.03
CA ILE A 72 -2.84 6.73 -16.42
C ILE A 72 -3.91 6.24 -17.40
N GLN A 73 -4.54 5.09 -17.13
CA GLN A 73 -5.63 4.56 -17.95
C GLN A 73 -6.82 5.53 -18.01
N VAL A 74 -7.22 6.09 -16.87
CA VAL A 74 -8.30 7.08 -16.79
C VAL A 74 -7.96 8.31 -17.64
N PHE A 75 -6.75 8.88 -17.49
CA PHE A 75 -6.27 9.97 -18.35
C PHE A 75 -6.29 9.63 -19.84
N GLY A 76 -5.88 8.42 -20.21
CA GLY A 76 -5.92 7.94 -21.60
C GLY A 76 -7.35 7.87 -22.16
N LEU A 77 -8.30 7.34 -21.40
CA LEU A 77 -9.72 7.26 -21.81
C LEU A 77 -10.34 8.63 -22.01
N ILE A 78 -10.00 9.60 -21.16
CA ILE A 78 -10.50 10.97 -21.27
C ILE A 78 -9.92 11.65 -22.52
N GLY A 79 -8.62 11.51 -22.76
CA GLY A 79 -7.99 12.03 -23.98
C GLY A 79 -8.65 11.47 -25.24
N LEU A 80 -8.95 10.18 -25.25
CA LEU A 80 -9.68 9.52 -26.34
C LEU A 80 -11.11 10.07 -26.49
N ALA A 81 -11.85 10.22 -25.39
CA ALA A 81 -13.20 10.78 -25.42
C ALA A 81 -13.23 12.23 -25.93
N MET A 82 -12.24 13.04 -25.55
CA MET A 82 -12.07 14.41 -26.08
C MET A 82 -11.83 14.42 -27.59
N LEU A 83 -11.00 13.52 -28.11
CA LEU A 83 -10.76 13.39 -29.56
C LEU A 83 -12.06 13.04 -30.31
N ILE A 84 -12.86 12.11 -29.77
CA ILE A 84 -14.15 11.71 -30.36
C ILE A 84 -15.16 12.87 -30.30
N ALA A 85 -15.23 13.60 -29.18
CA ALA A 85 -16.11 14.75 -29.01
C ALA A 85 -15.76 15.91 -29.96
N TRP A 86 -14.47 16.15 -30.19
CA TRP A 86 -13.98 17.13 -31.18
C TRP A 86 -14.47 16.76 -32.59
N LEU A 87 -14.31 15.51 -33.00
CA LEU A 87 -14.73 15.02 -34.31
C LEU A 87 -16.25 15.08 -34.53
N SER A 88 -17.06 15.13 -33.47
CA SER A 88 -18.53 15.07 -33.51
C SER A 88 -19.23 16.40 -33.22
N GLY A 89 -18.50 17.50 -32.96
CA GLY A 89 -19.05 18.87 -32.89
C GLY A 89 -19.82 19.24 -31.61
N GLY A 90 -19.86 18.38 -30.59
CA GLY A 90 -20.60 18.56 -29.33
C GLY A 90 -19.73 18.97 -28.14
N ILE A 91 -18.85 19.95 -28.33
CA ILE A 91 -17.59 20.05 -27.56
C ILE A 91 -17.77 20.60 -26.13
N ALA A 92 -18.59 21.61 -25.88
CA ALA A 92 -18.53 22.33 -24.60
C ALA A 92 -19.23 21.62 -23.41
N GLY A 93 -20.42 21.04 -23.62
CA GLY A 93 -21.22 20.45 -22.55
C GLY A 93 -20.76 19.05 -22.11
N ALA A 94 -20.27 18.24 -23.05
CA ALA A 94 -19.74 16.91 -22.76
C ALA A 94 -18.38 16.98 -22.03
N ILE A 95 -17.55 17.98 -22.36
CA ILE A 95 -16.25 18.17 -21.70
C ILE A 95 -16.43 18.55 -20.22
N ALA A 96 -17.39 19.42 -19.89
CA ALA A 96 -17.63 19.83 -18.51
C ALA A 96 -18.10 18.67 -17.61
N SER A 97 -18.98 17.78 -18.09
CA SER A 97 -19.43 16.62 -17.31
C SER A 97 -18.33 15.57 -17.15
N MET A 98 -17.49 15.38 -18.16
CA MET A 98 -16.33 14.49 -18.08
C MET A 98 -15.31 15.02 -17.07
N ILE A 99 -14.94 16.29 -17.10
CA ILE A 99 -13.98 16.86 -16.13
C ILE A 99 -14.42 16.64 -14.68
N GLY A 100 -15.72 16.74 -14.38
CA GLY A 100 -16.26 16.47 -13.04
C GLY A 100 -16.09 15.01 -12.59
N VAL A 101 -16.37 14.04 -13.48
CA VAL A 101 -16.18 12.61 -13.20
C VAL A 101 -14.69 12.29 -13.01
N VAL A 102 -13.83 12.90 -13.83
CA VAL A 102 -12.38 12.76 -13.75
C VAL A 102 -11.83 13.31 -12.44
N GLY A 103 -12.28 14.49 -12.03
CA GLY A 103 -11.88 15.07 -10.74
C GLY A 103 -12.26 14.17 -9.56
N MET A 104 -13.44 13.55 -9.60
CA MET A 104 -13.85 12.60 -8.56
C MET A 104 -13.01 11.31 -8.57
N ILE A 105 -12.76 10.73 -9.74
CA ILE A 105 -11.94 9.51 -9.86
C ILE A 105 -10.49 9.80 -9.42
N ALA A 106 -9.90 10.90 -9.89
CA ALA A 106 -8.55 11.32 -9.51
C ALA A 106 -8.43 11.59 -8.00
N MET A 107 -9.46 12.13 -7.35
CA MET A 107 -9.47 12.35 -5.90
C MET A 107 -9.55 11.03 -5.11
N ILE A 108 -10.35 10.07 -5.58
CA ILE A 108 -10.43 8.73 -4.98
C ILE A 108 -9.10 7.99 -5.18
N GLU A 109 -8.53 8.07 -6.37
CA GLU A 109 -7.22 7.48 -6.68
C GLU A 109 -6.09 8.13 -5.90
N ASP A 110 -6.06 9.45 -5.72
CA ASP A 110 -5.04 10.12 -4.90
C ASP A 110 -5.03 9.61 -3.45
N LYS A 111 -6.23 9.41 -2.87
CA LYS A 111 -6.36 8.79 -1.54
C LYS A 111 -5.84 7.36 -1.51
N ARG A 112 -6.17 6.54 -2.53
CA ARG A 112 -5.69 5.15 -2.64
C ARG A 112 -4.17 5.07 -2.85
N VAL A 113 -3.62 5.87 -3.76
CA VAL A 113 -2.18 5.97 -4.02
C VAL A 113 -1.43 6.42 -2.77
N LYS A 114 -1.97 7.41 -2.05
CA LYS A 114 -1.37 7.90 -0.79
C LYS A 114 -1.38 6.83 0.30
N LYS A 115 -2.45 6.03 0.41
CA LYS A 115 -2.53 4.88 1.32
C LYS A 115 -1.51 3.80 0.92
N ALA A 116 -1.50 3.38 -0.34
CA ALA A 116 -0.56 2.37 -0.84
C ALA A 116 0.91 2.80 -0.67
N LYS A 117 1.24 4.07 -0.92
CA LYS A 117 2.60 4.61 -0.71
C LYS A 117 3.01 4.59 0.75
N ARG A 118 2.09 4.90 1.67
CA ARG A 118 2.34 4.86 3.12
C ARG A 118 2.57 3.42 3.58
N ASN A 119 1.66 2.53 3.23
CA ASN A 119 1.74 1.11 3.55
C ASN A 119 3.05 0.48 3.07
N LEU A 120 3.45 0.78 1.83
CA LEU A 120 4.72 0.35 1.26
C LEU A 120 5.91 0.81 2.10
N LYS A 121 5.97 2.10 2.44
CA LYS A 121 7.07 2.69 3.22
C LYS A 121 7.16 2.07 4.62
N ASP A 122 6.02 1.80 5.23
CA ASP A 122 5.92 1.21 6.55
C ASP A 122 6.32 -0.29 6.49
N ALA A 123 5.89 -1.04 5.48
CA ALA A 123 6.33 -2.42 5.24
C ALA A 123 7.85 -2.52 4.97
N GLU A 124 8.40 -1.58 4.20
CA GLU A 124 9.85 -1.45 3.96
C GLU A 124 10.60 -1.19 5.27
N LYS A 125 10.06 -0.33 6.15
CA LYS A 125 10.63 -0.06 7.47
C LYS A 125 10.65 -1.31 8.35
N VAL A 126 9.58 -2.11 8.35
CA VAL A 126 9.50 -3.38 9.10
C VAL A 126 10.52 -4.38 8.56
N CYS A 127 10.52 -4.60 7.24
CA CYS A 127 11.42 -5.55 6.57
C CYS A 127 12.90 -5.18 6.80
N ASN A 128 13.27 -3.91 6.62
CA ASN A 128 14.64 -3.43 6.88
C ASN A 128 15.06 -3.64 8.33
N LYS A 129 14.15 -3.43 9.30
CA LYS A 129 14.45 -3.68 10.70
C LYS A 129 14.66 -5.17 10.95
N LEU A 130 13.76 -6.05 10.50
CA LEU A 130 13.93 -7.50 10.64
C LEU A 130 15.25 -8.00 10.04
N HIS A 131 15.60 -7.56 8.84
CA HIS A 131 16.88 -7.89 8.19
C HIS A 131 18.11 -7.38 8.97
N SER A 132 17.99 -6.25 9.68
CA SER A 132 19.10 -5.72 10.49
C SER A 132 19.39 -6.55 11.74
N TYR A 133 18.42 -7.34 12.24
CA TYR A 133 18.62 -8.24 13.39
C TYR A 133 19.03 -9.66 13.00
N ALA A 134 18.82 -10.06 11.74
CA ALA A 134 19.27 -11.35 11.21
C ALA A 134 20.74 -11.37 10.76
N ARG A 135 21.47 -10.25 10.93
CA ARG A 135 22.89 -10.09 10.56
C ARG A 135 23.74 -9.90 11.80
#